data_AF-A0A645CQD2-F1
#
_entry.id   AF-A0A645CQD2-F1
#
_cell.length_a   1.000
_cell.length_b   1.000
_cell.length_c   1.000
_cell.angle_alpha   90.00
_cell.angle_beta   90.00
_cell.angle_gamma   90.00
#
_symmetry.space_group_name_H-M   'P 1'
#
loop_
_entity.id
_entity.type
_entity.pdbx_description
1 polymer ?
#
loop_
_entity_poly.entity_id
_entity_poly.type
_entity_poly.pdbx_seq_one_letter_code
_entity_poly.pdbx_strand_id
1 'polypeptide(L)'
;MEALARVVNISGNPDESIPVQKELLETASEKNLYVQINHLDLALSHGDPEADYAALAAIAPYIEAYFDENMVMVEDIAIRSNRLNTLGNLTLSILQFADVRKLILK
;
A
#
# COMPACT_ATOMS: atom_id res chain seq x y z
N MET A 1 -6.09 5.98 10.11
CA MET A 1 -7.13 5.58 9.13
C MET A 1 -7.12 6.47 7.88
N GLU A 2 -6.96 7.79 8.01
CA GLU A 2 -6.94 8.70 6.86
C GLU A 2 -5.84 8.37 5.83
N ALA A 3 -4.65 7.99 6.28
CA ALA A 3 -3.55 7.58 5.40
C ALA A 3 -3.94 6.41 4.46
N LEU A 4 -4.61 5.37 4.98
CA LEU A 4 -5.07 4.23 4.18
C LEU A 4 -6.14 4.66 3.16
N ALA A 5 -7.09 5.48 3.58
CA ALA A 5 -8.14 6.00 2.70
C ALA A 5 -7.56 6.86 1.56
N ARG A 6 -6.53 7.66 1.85
CA ARG A 6 -5.80 8.45 0.85
C ARG A 6 -5.16 7.56 -0.22
N VAL A 7 -4.57 6.44 0.17
CA VAL A 7 -3.97 5.47 -0.77
C VAL A 7 -5.03 4.92 -1.72
N VAL A 8 -6.13 4.39 -1.17
CA VAL A 8 -7.25 3.82 -1.96
C VAL A 8 -7.81 4.82 -2.97
N ASN A 9 -7.95 6.08 -2.55
CA ASN A 9 -8.48 7.14 -3.42
C ASN A 9 -7.52 7.52 -4.56
N ILE A 10 -6.20 7.42 -4.36
CA ILE A 10 -5.19 7.87 -5.33
C ILE A 10 -4.79 6.73 -6.27
N SER A 11 -4.65 5.50 -5.78
CA SER A 11 -4.19 4.36 -6.57
C SER A 11 -5.24 3.78 -7.51
N GLY A 12 -6.52 4.09 -7.26
CA GLY A 12 -7.62 3.33 -7.84
C GLY A 12 -7.73 1.92 -7.23
N ASN A 13 -8.55 1.08 -7.87
CA ASN A 13 -8.81 -0.30 -7.46
C ASN A 13 -8.26 -1.25 -8.53
N PRO A 14 -6.96 -1.62 -8.47
CA PRO A 14 -6.44 -2.65 -9.36
C PRO A 14 -7.07 -4.01 -9.01
N ASP A 15 -7.27 -4.85 -10.02
CA ASP A 15 -7.78 -6.21 -9.83
C ASP A 15 -6.67 -7.20 -9.41
N GLU A 16 -5.41 -6.87 -9.72
CA GLU A 16 -4.23 -7.72 -9.49
C GLU A 16 -2.98 -6.91 -9.11
N SER A 17 -2.01 -7.58 -8.48
CA SER A 17 -0.74 -6.97 -8.09
C SER A 17 0.03 -6.49 -9.32
N ILE A 18 0.48 -5.24 -9.28
CA ILE A 18 1.17 -4.60 -10.39
C ILE A 18 2.68 -4.57 -10.10
N PRO A 19 3.54 -4.93 -11.06
CA PRO A 19 4.99 -4.87 -10.87
C PRO A 19 5.48 -3.46 -10.51
N VAL A 20 6.26 -3.38 -9.43
CA VAL A 20 7.01 -2.17 -9.04
C VAL A 20 8.44 -2.30 -9.53
N GLN A 21 8.90 -1.31 -10.30
CA GLN A 21 10.26 -1.22 -10.79
C GLN A 21 11.16 -0.63 -9.71
N LYS A 22 11.97 -1.46 -9.06
CA LYS A 22 12.84 -1.05 -7.94
C LYS A 22 13.88 0.00 -8.32
N GLU A 23 14.28 0.02 -9.59
CA GLU A 23 15.23 0.98 -10.16
C GLU A 23 14.63 2.39 -10.28
N LEU A 24 13.30 2.50 -10.32
CA LEU A 24 12.54 3.74 -10.40
C LEU A 24 12.07 4.23 -9.01
N LEU A 25 12.59 3.66 -7.92
CA LEU A 25 12.37 4.17 -6.56
C LEU A 25 13.49 5.17 -6.25
N GLU A 26 13.13 6.45 -6.20
CA GLU A 26 14.05 7.57 -6.05
C GLU A 26 14.33 7.85 -4.57
N THR A 27 13.27 7.92 -3.76
CA THR A 27 13.35 8.41 -2.38
C THR A 27 13.50 7.29 -1.36
N ALA A 28 13.88 7.68 -0.13
CA ALA A 28 13.99 6.73 0.98
C ALA A 28 12.60 6.22 1.41
N SER A 29 11.60 7.11 1.45
CA SER A 29 10.22 6.73 1.77
C SER A 29 9.59 5.81 0.74
N GLU A 30 9.88 5.96 -0.56
CA GLU A 30 9.45 5.02 -1.61
C GLU A 30 9.94 3.59 -1.35
N LYS A 31 11.24 3.46 -1.09
CA LYS A 31 11.88 2.17 -0.80
C LYS A 31 11.35 1.57 0.49
N ASN A 32 11.19 2.39 1.52
CA ASN A 32 10.66 1.96 2.81
C ASN A 32 9.21 1.48 2.67
N LEU A 33 8.34 2.26 2.02
CA LEU A 33 6.94 1.88 1.83
C LEU A 33 6.83 0.57 1.05
N TYR A 34 7.60 0.41 -0.03
CA TYR A 34 7.64 -0.84 -0.79
C TYR A 34 8.02 -2.04 0.10
N VAL A 35 9.03 -1.92 0.97
CA VAL A 35 9.41 -2.98 1.90
C VAL A 35 8.28 -3.27 2.91
N GLN A 36 7.65 -2.23 3.47
CA GLN A 36 6.57 -2.40 4.43
C GLN A 36 5.32 -3.05 3.81
N ILE A 37 5.03 -2.81 2.54
CA ILE A 37 3.95 -3.50 1.82
C ILE A 37 4.23 -5.01 1.78
N ASN A 38 5.46 -5.43 1.45
CA ASN A 38 5.81 -6.85 1.44
C ASN A 38 5.70 -7.48 2.83
N HIS A 39 6.07 -6.76 3.89
CA HIS A 39 5.88 -7.24 5.27
C HIS A 39 4.41 -7.32 5.66
N LEU A 40 3.59 -6.36 5.21
CA LEU A 40 2.15 -6.38 5.43
C LEU A 40 1.53 -7.60 4.75
N ASP A 41 1.85 -7.88 3.49
CA ASP A 41 1.32 -9.05 2.78
C ASP A 41 1.65 -10.37 3.48
N LEU A 42 2.87 -10.49 4.02
CA LEU A 42 3.27 -11.64 4.83
C LEU A 42 2.46 -11.70 6.13
N ALA A 43 2.26 -10.59 6.83
CA ALA A 43 1.47 -10.54 8.05
C ALA A 43 0.02 -10.98 7.80
N LEU A 44 -0.61 -10.45 6.75
CA LEU A 44 -2.01 -10.75 6.38
C LEU A 44 -2.21 -12.21 5.95
N SER A 45 -1.15 -12.92 5.54
CA SER A 45 -1.23 -14.33 5.16
C SER A 45 -1.50 -15.28 6.35
N HIS A 46 -1.30 -14.81 7.59
CA HIS A 46 -1.54 -15.61 8.79
C HIS A 46 -3.02 -15.70 9.17
N GLY A 47 -3.88 -14.79 8.68
CA GLY A 47 -5.32 -14.83 8.91
C GLY A 47 -5.75 -14.57 10.35
N ASP A 48 -4.96 -13.79 11.10
CA ASP A 48 -5.30 -13.35 12.46
C ASP A 48 -5.89 -11.93 12.41
N PRO A 49 -7.21 -11.75 12.61
CA PRO A 49 -7.86 -10.45 12.41
C PRO A 49 -7.36 -9.31 13.33
N GLU A 50 -6.78 -9.64 14.49
CA GLU A 50 -6.23 -8.67 15.43
C GLU A 50 -4.80 -8.27 15.02
N ALA A 51 -3.97 -9.27 14.68
CA ALA A 51 -2.63 -9.02 14.16
C ALA A 51 -2.65 -8.29 12.81
N ASP A 52 -3.57 -8.66 11.92
CA ASP A 52 -3.78 -8.03 10.63
C ASP A 52 -4.17 -6.55 10.77
N TYR A 53 -5.05 -6.25 11.73
CA TYR A 53 -5.42 -4.86 12.03
C TYR A 53 -4.24 -4.06 12.59
N ALA A 54 -3.44 -4.66 13.47
CA ALA A 54 -2.24 -4.03 14.00
C ALA A 54 -1.20 -3.77 12.89
N ALA A 55 -1.02 -4.70 11.95
CA ALA A 55 -0.13 -4.53 10.80
C ALA A 55 -0.59 -3.39 9.88
N LEU A 56 -1.90 -3.30 9.60
CA LEU A 56 -2.48 -2.19 8.84
C LEU A 56 -2.37 -0.84 9.55
N ALA A 57 -2.43 -0.82 10.88
CA ALA A 57 -2.18 0.40 11.65
C ALA A 57 -0.70 0.79 11.60
N ALA A 58 0.20 -0.19 11.65
CA ALA A 58 1.65 0.02 11.66
C ALA A 58 2.21 0.56 10.34
N ILE A 59 1.52 0.33 9.20
CA ILE A 59 1.96 0.88 7.90
C ILE A 59 1.63 2.38 7.73
N ALA A 60 0.68 2.93 8.49
CA ALA A 60 0.24 4.33 8.38
C ALA A 60 1.36 5.37 8.40
N PRO A 61 2.34 5.37 9.34
CA PRO A 61 3.42 6.36 9.36
C PRO A 61 4.32 6.31 8.11
N TYR A 62 4.45 5.14 7.47
CA TYR A 62 5.24 5.01 6.23
C TYR A 62 4.51 5.58 5.02
N ILE A 63 3.17 5.50 5.02
CA ILE A 63 2.32 6.13 4.00
C ILE A 63 2.40 7.65 4.13
N GLU A 64 2.34 8.17 5.36
CA GLU A 64 2.46 9.60 5.62
C GLU A 64 3.81 10.14 5.15
N ALA A 65 4.91 9.50 5.57
CA ALA A 65 6.26 9.85 5.11
C ALA A 65 6.41 9.78 3.59
N TYR A 66 5.79 8.79 2.95
CA TYR A 66 5.76 8.69 1.49
C TYR A 66 5.09 9.89 0.83
N PHE A 67 3.93 10.31 1.32
CA PHE A 67 3.21 11.45 0.73
C PHE A 67 3.82 12.81 1.08
N ASP A 68 4.57 12.89 2.17
CA ASP A 68 5.31 14.11 2.55
C ASP A 68 6.54 14.32 1.68
N GLU A 69 7.23 13.23 1.30
CA GLU A 69 8.45 13.29 0.49
C GLU A 69 8.17 13.21 -1.02
N ASN A 70 7.07 12.57 -1.44
CA ASN A 70 6.81 12.27 -2.85
C ASN A 70 5.50 12.89 -3.36
N MET A 71 5.60 13.56 -4.51
CA MET A 71 4.42 13.93 -5.30
C MET A 71 4.06 12.76 -6.24
N VAL A 72 2.85 12.20 -6.12
CA VAL A 72 2.43 11.07 -6.97
C VAL A 72 2.21 11.50 -8.42
N MET A 73 1.65 12.70 -8.62
CA MET A 73 1.30 13.22 -9.94
C MET A 73 2.45 14.06 -10.51
N VAL A 74 3.59 13.41 -10.79
CA VAL A 74 4.74 14.02 -11.48
C VAL A 74 4.61 13.93 -13.01
N GLU A 75 5.39 14.76 -13.71
CA GLU A 75 5.43 14.80 -15.17
C GLU A 75 6.07 13.55 -15.79
N ASP A 76 7.06 12.97 -15.10
CA ASP A 76 7.68 11.71 -15.52
C ASP A 76 6.68 10.56 -15.41
N ILE A 77 6.25 10.06 -16.57
CA ILE A 77 5.23 9.00 -16.68
C ILE A 77 5.72 7.69 -16.06
N ALA A 78 7.01 7.38 -16.17
CA ALA A 78 7.57 6.14 -15.64
C ALA A 78 7.58 6.18 -14.09
N ILE A 79 8.03 7.29 -13.51
CA ILE A 79 8.00 7.49 -12.06
C ILE A 79 6.57 7.53 -11.54
N ARG A 80 5.69 8.31 -12.18
CA ARG A 80 4.27 8.38 -11.81
C ARG A 80 3.60 7.01 -11.85
N SER A 81 3.83 6.22 -12.92
CA SER A 81 3.30 4.86 -13.01
C SER A 81 3.86 3.98 -11.89
N ASN A 82 5.15 4.05 -11.59
CA ASN A 82 5.75 3.24 -10.54
C ASN A 82 5.19 3.57 -9.14
N ARG A 83 4.97 4.86 -8.88
CA ARG A 83 4.30 5.37 -7.67
C ARG A 83 2.88 4.84 -7.55
N LEU A 84 2.10 4.93 -8.63
CA LEU A 84 0.73 4.40 -8.67
C LEU A 84 0.69 2.88 -8.48
N ASN A 85 1.63 2.13 -9.06
CA ASN A 85 1.75 0.68 -8.87
C ASN A 85 2.02 0.33 -7.40
N THR A 86 2.93 1.07 -6.76
CA THR A 86 3.25 0.89 -5.32
C THR A 86 2.01 1.11 -4.46
N LEU A 87 1.27 2.20 -4.70
CA LEU A 87 0.03 2.50 -3.97
C LEU A 87 -1.09 1.50 -4.30
N GLY A 88 -1.16 1.02 -5.54
CA GLY A 88 -2.15 0.03 -5.98
C GLY A 88 -1.97 -1.31 -5.28
N ASN A 89 -0.73 -1.75 -5.12
CA ASN A 89 -0.42 -2.97 -4.36
C ASN A 89 -0.84 -2.84 -2.89
N LEU A 90 -0.60 -1.70 -2.27
CA LEU A 90 -1.06 -1.44 -0.92
C LEU A 90 -2.60 -1.44 -0.83
N THR A 91 -3.30 -0.90 -1.82
CA THR A 91 -4.76 -0.94 -1.88
C THR A 91 -5.29 -2.38 -1.95
N LEU A 92 -4.64 -3.27 -2.71
CA LEU A 92 -5.02 -4.69 -2.72
C LEU A 92 -4.92 -5.32 -1.33
N SER A 93 -3.81 -5.10 -0.62
CA SER A 93 -3.63 -5.63 0.74
C SER A 93 -4.71 -5.11 1.70
N ILE A 94 -5.05 -3.82 1.62
CA ILE A 94 -6.11 -3.19 2.43
C ILE A 94 -7.48 -3.81 2.13
N LEU A 95 -7.83 -3.96 0.84
CA LEU A 95 -9.12 -4.50 0.41
C LEU A 95 -9.26 -5.99 0.73
N GLN A 96 -8.18 -6.77 0.58
CA GLN A 96 -8.16 -8.18 0.93
C GLN A 96 -8.52 -8.39 2.41
N PHE A 97 -7.93 -7.61 3.31
CA PHE A 97 -8.28 -7.65 4.73
C PHE A 97 -9.76 -7.28 4.97
N ALA A 98 -10.26 -6.24 4.29
CA ALA A 98 -11.64 -5.82 4.43
C ALA A 98 -12.63 -6.91 3.98
N ASP A 99 -12.33 -7.63 2.91
CA ASP A 99 -13.16 -8.73 2.42
C ASP A 99 -13.06 -9.97 3.32
N VAL A 100 -11.88 -10.31 3.85
CA VAL A 100 -11.73 -11.37 4.87
C VAL A 100 -12.62 -11.06 6.08
N ARG A 101 -12.63 -9.82 6.57
CA ARG A 101 -13.54 -9.44 7.68
C ARG A 101 -15.02 -9.60 7.33
N LYS A 102 -15.44 -9.28 6.10
CA LYS A 102 -16.84 -9.49 5.67
C LYS A 102 -17.23 -10.97 5.67
N LEU A 103 -16.29 -11.87 5.37
CA LEU A 103 -16.54 -13.31 5.36
C LEU A 103 -16.65 -13.89 6.78
N ILE A 104 -15.84 -13.41 7.72
CA ILE A 104 -15.84 -13.89 9.12
C ILE A 104 -17.06 -13.37 9.91
N LEU A 105 -17.52 -12.15 9.63
CA LEU A 105 -18.62 -11.49 10.35
C LEU A 105 -20.02 -11.92 9.86
N LYS A 106 -20.13 -12.97 9.04
CA LYS A 106 -21.37 -13.44 8.43
C LYS A 106 -21.75 -14.83 8.95
#